data_AF-A0A0U3AEF3-F1
#
_entry.id   AF-A0A0U3AEF3-F1
#
_cell.length_a   1.000
_cell.length_b   1.000
_cell.length_c   1.000
_cell.angle_alpha   90.00
_cell.angle_beta   90.00
_cell.angle_gamma   90.00
#
_symmetry.space_group_name_H-M   'P 1'
#
loop_
_entity.id
_entity.type
_entity.pdbx_description
1 polymer ?
#
loop_
_entity_poly.entity_id
_entity_poly.type
_entity_poly.pdbx_seq_one_letter_code
_entity_poly.pdbx_strand_id
1 'polypeptide(L)'
;MTMNSVLTRIIRNLTFSAMSALVSSVVAQENSLGQFDGHGDVGSPKHSGSASYDAATQEYAISGAGSNMWYRADEFQFVWKKMKGDFILRTRVEFVGKGTDPHRKVGWMVRPNLEPDAPYADCAEHGDGLTSLQFRRAKGTNTEQIALTITNADVLQFERKGSTYIFSAARYGETFVSSQVTNMDLGDEVYAGLFICSHRADAVEKATFRDVRIIRPVKQGFTPYRDYIGSVLEILEVHTGKLSRIYESTQPFEAPNWTHDGGALIYNISGR
;
A
#
# COMPACT_ATOMS: atom_id res chain seq x y z
N MET A 1 34.19 -86.32 34.04
CA MET A 1 32.77 -86.74 34.05
C MET A 1 31.97 -85.70 33.30
N THR A 2 31.33 -86.16 32.23
CA THR A 2 30.49 -85.46 31.25
C THR A 2 29.32 -84.67 31.85
N MET A 3 28.91 -83.57 31.20
CA MET A 3 27.50 -83.30 30.88
C MET A 3 27.30 -82.13 29.89
N ASN A 4 26.70 -82.47 28.75
CA ASN A 4 25.58 -81.84 28.04
C ASN A 4 25.62 -80.38 27.50
N SER A 5 25.73 -80.30 26.17
CA SER A 5 24.84 -79.63 25.18
C SER A 5 23.90 -78.47 25.58
N VAL A 6 23.88 -77.38 24.80
CA VAL A 6 22.90 -77.05 23.73
C VAL A 6 23.08 -75.58 23.29
N LEU A 7 23.00 -75.34 21.98
CA LEU A 7 22.97 -74.03 21.30
C LEU A 7 21.85 -73.11 21.80
N THR A 8 22.10 -71.80 21.88
CA THR A 8 21.07 -70.80 21.56
C THR A 8 21.68 -69.53 20.97
N ARG A 9 21.15 -69.11 19.81
CA ARG A 9 21.48 -67.90 19.07
C ARG A 9 21.24 -66.64 19.91
N ILE A 10 22.18 -65.70 19.88
CA ILE A 10 21.95 -64.31 20.30
C ILE A 10 21.77 -63.46 19.04
N ILE A 11 20.58 -62.86 18.90
CA ILE A 11 20.27 -61.81 17.93
C ILE A 11 20.08 -60.51 18.74
N ARG A 12 20.33 -59.36 18.09
CA ARG A 12 19.86 -57.98 18.40
C ARG A 12 20.73 -57.18 19.38
N ASN A 13 21.06 -55.89 19.17
CA ASN A 13 20.61 -54.85 18.23
C ASN A 13 21.78 -53.86 17.99
N LEU A 14 22.07 -53.50 16.73
CA LEU A 14 22.76 -52.24 16.43
C LEU A 14 21.69 -51.15 16.31
N THR A 15 21.68 -50.20 17.24
CA THR A 15 20.93 -48.94 17.09
C THR A 15 21.70 -48.00 16.19
N PHE A 16 21.25 -47.84 14.96
CA PHE A 16 21.69 -46.80 14.03
C PHE A 16 20.90 -45.52 14.36
N SER A 17 21.57 -44.51 14.92
CA SER A 17 20.95 -43.20 15.15
C SER A 17 21.03 -42.39 13.85
N ALA A 18 19.92 -42.30 13.13
CA ALA A 18 19.80 -41.45 11.94
C ALA A 18 19.42 -40.04 12.38
N MET A 19 20.37 -39.10 12.27
CA MET A 19 20.12 -37.69 12.53
C MET A 19 19.51 -37.06 11.27
N SER A 20 18.19 -36.95 11.21
CA SER A 20 17.49 -36.22 10.15
C SER A 20 17.68 -34.72 10.34
N ALA A 21 18.46 -34.09 9.46
CA ALA A 21 18.50 -32.64 9.33
C ALA A 21 17.19 -32.16 8.67
N LEU A 22 16.36 -31.46 9.44
CA LEU A 22 15.21 -30.73 8.92
C LEU A 22 15.73 -29.52 8.12
N VAL A 23 15.68 -29.61 6.80
CA VAL A 23 15.83 -28.44 5.93
C VAL A 23 14.51 -27.69 5.97
N SER A 24 14.42 -26.65 6.80
CA SER A 24 13.30 -25.71 6.75
C SER A 24 13.43 -24.91 5.44
N SER A 25 12.67 -25.31 4.42
CA SER A 25 12.45 -24.47 3.24
C SER A 25 11.70 -23.22 3.70
N VAL A 26 12.41 -22.10 3.80
CA VAL A 26 11.81 -20.78 3.91
C VAL A 26 11.09 -20.52 2.59
N VAL A 27 9.81 -20.86 2.54
CA VAL A 27 8.94 -20.37 1.49
C VAL A 27 8.85 -18.86 1.73
N ALA A 28 9.43 -18.06 0.85
CA ALA A 28 9.23 -16.62 0.88
C ALA A 28 7.70 -16.41 0.82
N GLN A 29 7.12 -15.89 1.90
CA GLN A 29 5.71 -15.55 1.92
C GLN A 29 5.51 -14.49 0.85
N GLU A 30 4.83 -14.83 -0.26
CA GLU A 30 4.35 -13.82 -1.18
C GLU A 30 3.57 -12.80 -0.34
N ASN A 31 4.00 -11.54 -0.38
CA ASN A 31 3.29 -10.50 0.35
C ASN A 31 1.92 -10.32 -0.31
N SER A 32 0.88 -10.89 0.30
CA SER A 32 -0.50 -10.82 -0.20
C SER A 32 -1.07 -9.40 -0.25
N LEU A 33 -0.32 -8.41 0.25
CA LEU A 33 -0.66 -6.99 0.27
C LEU A 33 0.36 -6.13 -0.48
N GLY A 34 1.17 -6.71 -1.37
CA GLY A 34 2.08 -5.98 -2.26
C GLY A 34 3.09 -5.10 -1.51
N GLN A 35 2.88 -3.78 -1.54
CA GLN A 35 3.74 -2.76 -0.93
C GLN A 35 3.30 -2.38 0.50
N PHE A 36 2.29 -3.01 1.09
CA PHE A 36 1.80 -2.68 2.45
C PHE A 36 2.23 -3.72 3.50
N ASP A 37 2.24 -3.30 4.77
CA ASP A 37 2.66 -4.11 5.92
C ASP A 37 1.47 -4.84 6.58
N GLY A 38 0.26 -4.30 6.42
CA GLY A 38 -0.93 -4.85 7.04
C GLY A 38 -2.21 -4.14 6.61
N HIS A 39 -3.34 -4.71 7.02
CA HIS A 39 -4.65 -4.11 6.86
C HIS A 39 -5.57 -4.49 8.02
N GLY A 40 -6.68 -3.77 8.16
CA GLY A 40 -7.64 -4.01 9.22
C GLY A 40 -8.62 -2.85 9.40
N ASP A 41 -9.69 -3.14 10.11
CA ASP A 41 -10.74 -2.17 10.37
C ASP A 41 -10.36 -1.23 11.52
N VAL A 42 -10.53 0.07 11.30
CA VAL A 42 -10.50 1.08 12.36
C VAL A 42 -11.92 1.28 12.87
N GLY A 43 -12.08 1.36 14.19
CA GLY A 43 -13.38 1.68 14.82
C GLY A 43 -14.38 0.54 14.98
N SER A 44 -14.01 -0.69 14.62
CA SER A 44 -14.90 -1.86 14.74
C SER A 44 -16.24 -1.70 13.98
N PRO A 45 -16.21 -1.42 12.66
CA PRO A 45 -17.41 -1.36 11.83
C PRO A 45 -18.20 -2.67 11.92
N LYS A 46 -19.51 -2.58 11.75
CA LYS A 46 -20.44 -3.72 11.83
C LYS A 46 -20.07 -4.88 10.90
N HIS A 47 -19.51 -4.57 9.73
CA HIS A 47 -19.03 -5.54 8.76
C HIS A 47 -17.53 -5.36 8.56
N SER A 48 -16.77 -6.45 8.70
CA SER A 48 -15.33 -6.40 8.50
C SER A 48 -14.96 -6.12 7.05
N GLY A 49 -13.93 -5.31 6.86
CA GLY A 49 -13.32 -5.06 5.58
C GLY A 49 -12.40 -6.18 5.11
N SER A 50 -11.98 -6.09 3.85
CA SER A 50 -10.98 -6.98 3.26
C SER A 50 -10.02 -6.22 2.36
N ALA A 51 -8.84 -6.77 2.13
CA ALA A 51 -7.86 -6.23 1.21
C ALA A 51 -7.12 -7.38 0.52
N SER A 52 -6.89 -7.24 -0.78
CA SER A 52 -6.11 -8.19 -1.57
C SER A 52 -5.31 -7.44 -2.63
N TYR A 53 -4.15 -7.98 -2.98
CA TYR A 53 -3.30 -7.50 -4.05
C TYR A 53 -3.13 -8.58 -5.11
N ASP A 54 -3.42 -8.24 -6.36
CA ASP A 54 -3.15 -9.08 -7.52
C ASP A 54 -1.81 -8.64 -8.14
N ALA A 55 -0.79 -9.50 -8.03
CA ALA A 55 0.55 -9.21 -8.54
C ALA A 55 0.62 -9.19 -10.08
N ALA A 56 -0.26 -9.91 -10.77
CA ALA A 56 -0.28 -9.97 -12.23
C ALA A 56 -0.90 -8.70 -12.84
N THR A 57 -1.91 -8.14 -12.20
CA THR A 57 -2.54 -6.89 -12.64
C THR A 57 -1.95 -5.65 -11.96
N GLN A 58 -1.26 -5.85 -10.83
CA GLN A 58 -0.73 -4.81 -9.93
C GLN A 58 -1.82 -3.93 -9.30
N GLU A 59 -2.97 -4.54 -9.01
CA GLU A 59 -4.15 -3.86 -8.47
C GLU A 59 -4.48 -4.33 -7.05
N TYR A 60 -4.96 -3.39 -6.23
CA TYR A 60 -5.57 -3.71 -4.95
C TYR A 60 -7.08 -3.72 -5.08
N ALA A 61 -7.73 -4.74 -4.54
CA ALA A 61 -9.16 -4.74 -4.29
C ALA A 61 -9.40 -4.63 -2.78
N ILE A 62 -10.08 -3.56 -2.36
CA ILE A 62 -10.36 -3.26 -0.96
C ILE A 62 -11.86 -3.14 -0.78
N SER A 63 -12.39 -3.77 0.27
CA SER A 63 -13.78 -3.61 0.70
C SER A 63 -13.84 -3.14 2.14
N GLY A 64 -14.82 -2.31 2.48
CA GLY A 64 -14.99 -1.85 3.85
C GLY A 64 -16.38 -1.32 4.12
N ALA A 65 -16.79 -1.43 5.38
CA ALA A 65 -17.95 -0.73 5.91
C ALA A 65 -17.50 0.39 6.86
N GLY A 66 -18.44 1.19 7.30
CA GLY A 66 -18.24 2.15 8.38
C GLY A 66 -19.29 3.24 8.38
N SER A 67 -19.70 3.66 9.58
CA SER A 67 -20.73 4.69 9.74
C SER A 67 -20.28 6.05 9.23
N ASN A 68 -19.06 6.51 9.55
CA ASN A 68 -18.46 7.74 9.03
C ASN A 68 -16.97 7.86 9.41
N MET A 69 -16.33 8.93 8.94
CA MET A 69 -14.99 9.40 9.31
C MET A 69 -14.98 10.92 9.57
N TRP A 70 -16.07 11.49 10.09
CA TRP A 70 -16.28 12.95 10.14
C TRP A 70 -16.35 13.53 11.56
N TYR A 71 -16.85 12.76 12.50
CA TYR A 71 -17.06 13.23 13.87
C TYR A 71 -15.88 12.85 14.76
N ARG A 72 -16.15 12.36 15.98
CA ARG A 72 -15.15 12.10 17.01
C ARG A 72 -14.55 10.69 16.93
N ALA A 73 -15.10 9.83 16.09
CA ALA A 73 -14.63 8.46 15.89
C ALA A 73 -14.88 8.07 14.43
N ASP A 74 -13.95 7.29 13.89
CA ASP A 74 -13.95 6.80 12.52
C ASP A 74 -14.22 5.31 12.48
N GLU A 75 -14.97 4.88 11.47
CA GLU A 75 -15.13 3.49 11.09
C GLU A 75 -14.80 3.32 9.61
N PHE A 76 -13.80 2.49 9.28
CA PHE A 76 -13.37 2.24 7.89
C PHE A 76 -12.38 1.07 7.79
N GLN A 77 -12.15 0.57 6.57
CA GLN A 77 -11.09 -0.39 6.28
C GLN A 77 -9.81 0.35 5.87
N PHE A 78 -8.67 -0.04 6.45
CA PHE A 78 -7.37 0.59 6.17
C PHE A 78 -6.33 -0.45 5.75
N VAL A 79 -5.52 -0.12 4.73
CA VAL A 79 -4.38 -0.92 4.26
C VAL A 79 -3.14 -0.06 4.33
N TRP A 80 -2.18 -0.39 5.19
CA TRP A 80 -1.15 0.56 5.63
C TRP A 80 0.27 0.03 5.55
N LYS A 81 1.20 0.98 5.51
CA LYS A 81 2.63 0.79 5.76
C LYS A 81 3.07 1.79 6.82
N LYS A 82 3.98 1.36 7.71
CA LYS A 82 4.63 2.29 8.65
C LYS A 82 5.70 3.10 7.94
N MET A 83 5.62 4.41 8.06
CA MET A 83 6.48 5.35 7.35
C MET A 83 7.02 6.39 8.31
N LYS A 84 8.34 6.66 8.22
CA LYS A 84 8.98 7.80 8.89
C LYS A 84 9.32 8.95 7.95
N GLY A 85 9.19 10.19 8.38
CA GLY A 85 9.59 11.38 7.62
C GLY A 85 8.76 11.62 6.36
N ASP A 86 9.33 12.36 5.40
CA ASP A 86 8.63 12.81 4.19
C ASP A 86 8.41 11.69 3.17
N PHE A 87 7.29 11.76 2.46
CA PHE A 87 6.90 10.80 1.43
C PHE A 87 5.86 11.38 0.46
N ILE A 88 5.76 10.78 -0.71
CA ILE A 88 4.73 11.03 -1.71
C ILE A 88 4.01 9.70 -1.99
N LEU A 89 2.70 9.69 -1.88
CA LEU A 89 1.83 8.55 -2.17
C LEU A 89 1.05 8.86 -3.44
N ARG A 90 0.95 7.92 -4.38
CA ARG A 90 0.17 8.11 -5.62
C ARG A 90 -0.63 6.85 -5.94
N THR A 91 -1.86 7.03 -6.41
CA THR A 91 -2.70 5.94 -6.91
C THR A 91 -3.64 6.45 -8.00
N ARG A 92 -4.11 5.55 -8.84
CA ARG A 92 -5.44 5.69 -9.46
C ARG A 92 -6.46 4.88 -8.68
N VAL A 93 -7.69 5.38 -8.57
CA VAL A 93 -8.73 4.77 -7.75
C VAL A 93 -10.07 4.77 -8.46
N GLU A 94 -10.85 3.72 -8.22
CA GLU A 94 -12.21 3.58 -8.76
C GLU A 94 -13.10 2.84 -7.76
N PHE A 95 -14.33 3.32 -7.58
CA PHE A 95 -15.34 2.57 -6.85
C PHE A 95 -15.93 1.45 -7.70
N VAL A 96 -16.13 0.27 -7.10
CA VAL A 96 -16.80 -0.84 -7.77
C VAL A 96 -18.31 -0.73 -7.56
N GLY A 97 -19.03 -0.44 -8.64
CA GLY A 97 -20.49 -0.31 -8.63
C GLY A 97 -20.98 1.05 -8.13
N LYS A 98 -22.30 1.25 -8.19
CA LYS A 98 -22.96 2.54 -7.90
C LYS A 98 -22.89 2.96 -6.43
N GLY A 99 -22.68 2.00 -5.53
CA GLY A 99 -22.69 2.23 -4.08
C GLY A 99 -24.08 2.50 -3.52
N THR A 100 -24.10 2.75 -2.22
CA THR A 100 -25.33 2.91 -1.42
C THR A 100 -25.46 4.30 -0.77
N ASP A 101 -24.37 5.04 -0.64
CA ASP A 101 -24.32 6.37 -0.05
C ASP A 101 -23.46 7.32 -0.88
N PRO A 102 -23.92 8.55 -1.18
CA PRO A 102 -23.14 9.54 -1.92
C PRO A 102 -21.84 9.93 -1.20
N HIS A 103 -21.77 9.83 0.12
CA HIS A 103 -20.60 10.18 0.92
C HIS A 103 -19.74 8.98 1.30
N ARG A 104 -19.89 7.82 0.64
CA ARG A 104 -18.85 6.78 0.69
C ARG A 104 -17.52 7.38 0.25
N LYS A 105 -16.41 6.98 0.86
CA LYS A 105 -15.10 7.64 0.69
C LYS A 105 -14.02 6.62 0.40
N VAL A 106 -13.08 7.03 -0.43
CA VAL A 106 -11.91 6.23 -0.77
C VAL A 106 -10.71 7.14 -0.99
N GLY A 107 -9.50 6.67 -0.70
CA GLY A 107 -8.28 7.38 -1.07
C GLY A 107 -7.08 7.05 -0.20
N TRP A 108 -6.26 8.07 0.08
CA TRP A 108 -5.05 7.97 0.91
C TRP A 108 -5.28 8.55 2.29
N MET A 109 -4.75 7.91 3.32
CA MET A 109 -4.80 8.40 4.70
C MET A 109 -3.43 8.28 5.37
N VAL A 110 -3.11 9.28 6.20
CA VAL A 110 -1.96 9.29 7.11
C VAL A 110 -2.43 9.55 8.53
N ARG A 111 -1.99 8.71 9.47
CA ARG A 111 -2.39 8.75 10.89
C ARG A 111 -1.32 8.17 11.82
N PRO A 112 -1.17 8.62 13.07
CA PRO A 112 -0.12 8.17 13.98
C PRO A 112 -0.34 6.76 14.52
N ASN A 113 -1.61 6.35 14.65
CA ASN A 113 -2.00 5.07 15.22
C ASN A 113 -3.36 4.60 14.65
N LEU A 114 -3.83 3.43 15.07
CA LEU A 114 -5.07 2.81 14.59
C LEU A 114 -6.29 3.08 15.49
N GLU A 115 -6.22 4.03 16.43
CA GLU A 115 -7.34 4.37 17.33
C GLU A 115 -8.44 5.14 16.58
N PRO A 116 -9.73 4.81 16.74
CA PRO A 116 -10.80 5.41 15.93
C PRO A 116 -10.91 6.93 16.01
N ASP A 117 -10.41 7.56 17.06
CA ASP A 117 -10.50 9.00 17.30
C ASP A 117 -9.18 9.74 17.02
N ALA A 118 -8.17 9.06 16.47
CA ALA A 118 -6.85 9.64 16.22
C ALA A 118 -6.88 10.87 15.29
N PRO A 119 -5.96 11.83 15.46
CA PRO A 119 -5.73 12.83 14.42
C PRO A 119 -5.27 12.15 13.12
N TYR A 120 -5.62 12.71 11.98
CA TYR A 120 -5.28 12.15 10.67
C TYR A 120 -5.36 13.24 9.60
N ALA A 121 -4.68 13.03 8.48
CA ALA A 121 -4.95 13.75 7.24
C ALA A 121 -5.23 12.74 6.13
N ASP A 122 -6.23 13.01 5.29
CA ASP A 122 -6.60 12.16 4.17
C ASP A 122 -6.87 12.96 2.89
N CYS A 123 -6.80 12.25 1.78
CA CYS A 123 -7.22 12.71 0.47
C CYS A 123 -8.32 11.78 0.02
N ALA A 124 -9.56 12.28 0.01
CA ALA A 124 -10.74 11.49 -0.24
C ALA A 124 -11.41 11.87 -1.56
N GLU A 125 -11.74 10.87 -2.35
CA GLU A 125 -12.78 10.95 -3.37
C GLU A 125 -14.07 10.35 -2.81
N HIS A 126 -15.19 11.07 -2.94
CA HIS A 126 -16.50 10.64 -2.47
C HIS A 126 -17.33 10.03 -3.61
N GLY A 127 -18.34 9.24 -3.27
CA GLY A 127 -19.24 8.62 -4.25
C GLY A 127 -20.04 9.61 -5.11
N ASP A 128 -20.25 10.84 -4.64
CA ASP A 128 -20.90 11.95 -5.36
C ASP A 128 -19.94 12.81 -6.19
N GLY A 129 -18.64 12.49 -6.17
CA GLY A 129 -17.60 13.22 -6.89
C GLY A 129 -16.94 14.34 -6.08
N LEU A 130 -17.24 14.50 -4.78
CA LEU A 130 -16.50 15.43 -3.93
C LEU A 130 -15.05 14.95 -3.74
N THR A 131 -14.10 15.74 -4.24
CA THR A 131 -12.66 15.56 -4.03
C THR A 131 -12.18 16.49 -2.91
N SER A 132 -11.71 15.95 -1.78
CA SER A 132 -11.45 16.75 -0.58
C SER A 132 -10.23 16.31 0.22
N LEU A 133 -9.44 17.28 0.69
CA LEU A 133 -8.43 17.09 1.73
C LEU A 133 -9.13 17.19 3.09
N GLN A 134 -9.26 16.08 3.81
CA GLN A 134 -9.94 16.04 5.10
C GLN A 134 -8.93 15.77 6.22
N PHE A 135 -9.15 16.35 7.40
CA PHE A 135 -8.21 16.18 8.50
C PHE A 135 -8.84 16.37 9.88
N ARG A 136 -8.32 15.63 10.86
CA ARG A 136 -8.59 15.81 12.29
C ARG A 136 -7.32 16.27 12.99
N ARG A 137 -7.34 17.44 13.64
CA ARG A 137 -6.14 18.02 14.26
C ARG A 137 -5.75 17.37 15.59
N ALA A 138 -6.73 16.94 16.38
CA ALA A 138 -6.48 16.37 17.70
C ALA A 138 -7.41 15.19 17.96
N LYS A 139 -6.99 14.32 18.88
CA LYS A 139 -7.76 13.14 19.27
C LYS A 139 -9.18 13.52 19.69
N GLY A 140 -10.19 12.88 19.11
CA GLY A 140 -11.60 13.05 19.46
C GLY A 140 -12.24 14.40 19.06
N THR A 141 -11.58 15.21 18.24
CA THR A 141 -12.20 16.41 17.64
C THR A 141 -12.93 16.06 16.35
N ASN A 142 -13.75 16.99 15.85
CA ASN A 142 -14.38 16.83 14.55
C ASN A 142 -13.35 16.96 13.42
N THR A 143 -13.66 16.34 12.29
CA THR A 143 -12.95 16.49 11.03
C THR A 143 -13.23 17.86 10.41
N GLU A 144 -12.19 18.46 9.85
CA GLU A 144 -12.22 19.65 9.00
C GLU A 144 -11.94 19.24 7.55
N GLN A 145 -12.25 20.11 6.58
CA GLN A 145 -11.94 19.83 5.18
C GLN A 145 -11.54 21.06 4.38
N ILE A 146 -10.78 20.81 3.32
CA ILE A 146 -10.53 21.75 2.22
C ILE A 146 -10.91 21.04 0.92
N ALA A 147 -12.08 21.38 0.37
CA ALA A 147 -12.52 20.85 -0.91
C ALA A 147 -11.64 21.40 -2.05
N LEU A 148 -11.26 20.53 -2.97
CA LEU A 148 -10.61 20.95 -4.21
C LEU A 148 -11.69 21.46 -5.19
N THR A 149 -11.26 22.24 -6.19
CA THR A 149 -12.16 22.71 -7.25
C THR A 149 -12.47 21.64 -8.30
N ILE A 150 -11.63 20.60 -8.38
CA ILE A 150 -11.90 19.42 -9.20
C ILE A 150 -12.89 18.50 -8.49
N THR A 151 -13.65 17.75 -9.28
CA THR A 151 -14.59 16.72 -8.83
C THR A 151 -14.39 15.44 -9.64
N ASN A 152 -14.80 14.30 -9.10
CA ASN A 152 -14.67 13.00 -9.79
C ASN A 152 -13.21 12.69 -10.14
N ALA A 153 -12.28 12.95 -9.21
CA ALA A 153 -10.87 12.68 -9.43
C ALA A 153 -10.58 11.17 -9.27
N ASP A 154 -9.86 10.60 -10.24
CA ASP A 154 -9.46 9.20 -10.24
C ASP A 154 -7.95 9.03 -10.10
N VAL A 155 -7.17 10.12 -10.11
CA VAL A 155 -5.72 10.14 -9.82
C VAL A 155 -5.47 10.96 -8.56
N LEU A 156 -5.03 10.30 -7.49
CA LEU A 156 -4.79 10.93 -6.19
C LEU A 156 -3.30 10.87 -5.84
N GLN A 157 -2.73 12.02 -5.48
CA GLN A 157 -1.38 12.12 -4.92
C GLN A 157 -1.43 12.83 -3.55
N PHE A 158 -0.88 12.17 -2.53
CA PHE A 158 -0.80 12.70 -1.17
C PHE A 158 0.65 12.79 -0.70
N GLU A 159 1.09 13.99 -0.35
CA GLU A 159 2.47 14.25 0.07
C GLU A 159 2.51 14.72 1.53
N ARG A 160 3.46 14.16 2.27
CA ARG A 160 3.89 14.69 3.57
C ARG A 160 5.24 15.39 3.40
N LYS A 161 5.28 16.66 3.81
CA LYS A 161 6.49 17.49 3.88
C LYS A 161 6.58 18.18 5.23
N GLY A 162 7.34 17.58 6.15
CA GLY A 162 7.37 17.95 7.56
C GLY A 162 5.99 17.81 8.20
N SER A 163 5.42 18.94 8.63
CA SER A 163 4.05 19.07 9.19
C SER A 163 3.04 19.62 8.17
N THR A 164 3.39 19.63 6.89
CA THR A 164 2.50 20.02 5.78
C THR A 164 2.04 18.77 5.03
N TYR A 165 0.74 18.69 4.78
CA TYR A 165 0.11 17.63 3.99
C TYR A 165 -0.51 18.25 2.73
N ILE A 166 -0.09 17.77 1.57
CA ILE A 166 -0.45 18.34 0.26
C ILE A 166 -1.25 17.29 -0.50
N PHE A 167 -2.49 17.64 -0.86
CA PHE A 167 -3.33 16.84 -1.74
C PHE A 167 -3.26 17.41 -3.15
N SER A 168 -2.91 16.57 -4.12
CA SER A 168 -3.03 16.86 -5.55
C SER A 168 -3.93 15.80 -6.19
N ALA A 169 -4.95 16.24 -6.95
CA ALA A 169 -5.92 15.38 -7.58
C ALA A 169 -6.14 15.74 -9.05
N ALA A 170 -6.37 14.75 -9.89
CA ALA A 170 -6.66 14.91 -11.31
C ALA A 170 -7.66 13.86 -11.78
N ARG A 171 -8.32 14.13 -12.91
CA ARG A 171 -8.83 13.06 -13.76
C ARG A 171 -7.70 12.55 -14.63
N TYR A 172 -7.70 11.27 -14.97
CA TYR A 172 -6.62 10.68 -15.74
C TYR A 172 -6.45 11.39 -17.10
N GLY A 173 -5.22 11.84 -17.38
CA GLY A 173 -4.89 12.65 -18.55
C GLY A 173 -4.99 14.17 -18.35
N GLU A 174 -5.52 14.63 -17.21
CA GLU A 174 -5.57 16.06 -16.85
C GLU A 174 -4.42 16.47 -15.91
N THR A 175 -4.24 17.78 -15.71
CA THR A 175 -3.27 18.34 -14.77
C THR A 175 -3.77 18.30 -13.34
N PHE A 176 -2.87 18.15 -12.37
CA PHE A 176 -3.22 18.21 -10.95
C PHE A 176 -3.78 19.56 -10.52
N VAL A 177 -4.84 19.50 -9.71
CA VAL A 177 -5.33 20.58 -8.85
C VAL A 177 -4.92 20.25 -7.42
N SER A 178 -4.39 21.22 -6.69
CA SER A 178 -3.79 20.97 -5.38
C SER A 178 -4.32 21.88 -4.28
N SER A 179 -4.30 21.35 -3.05
CA SER A 179 -4.51 22.10 -1.82
C SER A 179 -3.61 21.53 -0.72
N GLN A 180 -3.46 22.24 0.40
CA GLN A 180 -2.63 21.79 1.51
C GLN A 180 -3.18 22.23 2.87
N VAL A 181 -2.83 21.45 3.89
CA VAL A 181 -2.97 21.83 5.29
C VAL A 181 -1.58 21.90 5.92
N THR A 182 -1.32 22.98 6.65
CA THR A 182 -0.06 23.22 7.37
C THR A 182 -0.26 23.06 8.87
N ASN A 183 0.85 23.04 9.62
CA ASN A 183 0.87 22.94 11.08
C ASN A 183 0.09 21.71 11.59
N MET A 184 0.26 20.59 10.91
CA MET A 184 -0.37 19.33 11.25
C MET A 184 0.70 18.35 11.74
N ASP A 185 0.75 18.17 13.06
CA ASP A 185 1.68 17.24 13.68
C ASP A 185 1.02 15.88 13.90
N LEU A 186 1.46 14.88 13.14
CA LEU A 186 1.07 13.48 13.30
C LEU A 186 2.24 12.63 13.84
N GLY A 187 3.31 13.25 14.34
CA GLY A 187 4.52 12.57 14.79
C GLY A 187 5.39 12.03 13.66
N ASP A 188 6.60 11.59 13.97
CA ASP A 188 7.61 11.21 12.97
C ASP A 188 7.36 9.86 12.30
N GLU A 189 6.77 8.90 13.02
CA GLU A 189 6.35 7.60 12.50
C GLU A 189 4.83 7.54 12.39
N VAL A 190 4.33 7.26 11.19
CA VAL A 190 2.90 7.24 10.88
C VAL A 190 2.54 5.97 10.12
N TYR A 191 1.27 5.61 10.17
CA TYR A 191 0.64 4.70 9.23
C TYR A 191 0.18 5.50 8.02
N ALA A 192 0.67 5.15 6.83
CA ALA A 192 0.28 5.73 5.56
C ALA A 192 -0.33 4.63 4.68
N GLY A 193 -1.50 4.87 4.10
CA GLY A 193 -2.24 3.77 3.50
C GLY A 193 -3.48 4.14 2.70
N LEU A 194 -4.00 3.14 2.01
CA LEU A 194 -5.27 3.20 1.28
C LEU A 194 -6.42 2.96 2.25
N PHE A 195 -7.54 3.67 2.08
CA PHE A 195 -8.72 3.47 2.91
C PHE A 195 -10.02 3.44 2.09
N ILE A 196 -11.06 2.83 2.67
CA ILE A 196 -12.44 2.90 2.17
C ILE A 196 -13.44 2.92 3.33
N CYS A 197 -14.46 3.77 3.23
CA CYS A 197 -15.59 3.87 4.16
C CYS A 197 -16.90 3.90 3.38
N SER A 198 -17.89 3.12 3.80
CA SER A 198 -19.20 3.06 3.13
C SER A 198 -20.12 4.23 3.49
N HIS A 199 -19.80 4.98 4.54
CA HIS A 199 -20.68 6.00 5.14
C HIS A 199 -22.04 5.45 5.61
N ARG A 200 -22.13 4.12 5.75
CA ARG A 200 -23.31 3.36 6.15
C ARG A 200 -22.88 2.09 6.87
N ALA A 201 -23.19 2.00 8.16
CA ALA A 201 -22.78 0.85 8.98
C ALA A 201 -23.31 -0.50 8.46
N ASP A 202 -24.45 -0.50 7.76
CA ASP A 202 -25.11 -1.69 7.22
C ASP A 202 -24.71 -2.05 5.78
N ALA A 203 -23.80 -1.29 5.16
CA ALA A 203 -23.36 -1.52 3.78
C ALA A 203 -21.84 -1.70 3.70
N VAL A 204 -21.40 -2.56 2.78
CA VAL A 204 -19.99 -2.75 2.42
C VAL A 204 -19.78 -2.16 1.03
N GLU A 205 -18.85 -1.23 0.92
CA GLU A 205 -18.41 -0.67 -0.36
C GLU A 205 -17.11 -1.34 -0.81
N LYS A 206 -16.81 -1.22 -2.11
CA LYS A 206 -15.62 -1.80 -2.74
C LYS A 206 -14.95 -0.78 -3.64
N ALA A 207 -13.63 -0.81 -3.67
CA ALA A 207 -12.83 0.00 -4.59
C ALA A 207 -11.62 -0.77 -5.10
N THR A 208 -11.18 -0.42 -6.31
CA THR A 208 -9.93 -0.86 -6.89
C THR A 208 -8.91 0.27 -6.89
N PHE A 209 -7.66 -0.06 -6.61
CA PHE A 209 -6.54 0.87 -6.66
C PHE A 209 -5.44 0.30 -7.53
N ARG A 210 -4.98 1.09 -8.50
CA ARG A 210 -3.90 0.74 -9.43
C ARG A 210 -2.87 1.86 -9.47
N ASP A 211 -1.72 1.60 -10.08
CA ASP A 211 -0.59 2.55 -10.09
C ASP A 211 -0.20 3.05 -8.69
N VAL A 212 -0.35 2.17 -7.68
CA VAL A 212 -0.01 2.48 -6.30
C VAL A 212 1.50 2.66 -6.17
N ARG A 213 1.94 3.84 -5.74
CA ARG A 213 3.35 4.19 -5.56
C ARG A 213 3.55 4.84 -4.19
N ILE A 214 4.54 4.34 -3.46
CA ILE A 214 5.06 4.94 -2.24
C ILE A 214 6.46 5.44 -2.55
N ILE A 215 6.64 6.75 -2.60
CA ILE A 215 7.84 7.41 -3.11
C ILE A 215 8.54 8.13 -1.95
N ARG A 216 9.84 7.89 -1.82
CA ARG A 216 10.71 8.66 -0.95
C ARG A 216 11.29 9.84 -1.73
N PRO A 217 10.99 11.10 -1.34
CA PRO A 217 11.66 12.23 -1.94
C PRO A 217 13.16 12.14 -1.67
N VAL A 218 13.94 12.78 -2.56
CA VAL A 218 15.39 12.85 -2.39
C VAL A 218 15.73 13.49 -1.04
N LYS A 219 16.76 12.97 -0.37
CA LYS A 219 17.28 13.58 0.86
C LYS A 219 17.76 15.02 0.61
N GLN A 220 17.73 15.86 1.64
CA GLN A 220 18.37 17.17 1.57
C GLN A 220 19.85 17.03 1.20
N GLY A 221 20.34 17.88 0.30
CA GLY A 221 21.72 17.82 -0.20
C GLY A 221 22.00 16.71 -1.24
N PHE A 222 20.95 16.05 -1.75
CA PHE A 222 21.06 15.12 -2.88
C PHE A 222 21.85 15.74 -4.04
N THR A 223 22.90 15.05 -4.48
CA THR A 223 23.70 15.47 -5.64
C THR A 223 23.50 14.49 -6.78
N PRO A 224 22.89 14.93 -7.91
CA PRO A 224 22.73 14.09 -9.10
C PRO A 224 24.06 13.47 -9.53
N TYR A 225 24.00 12.22 -10.03
CA TYR A 225 25.17 11.42 -10.46
C TYR A 225 26.17 11.02 -9.36
N ARG A 226 25.88 11.34 -8.10
CA ARG A 226 26.66 10.89 -6.93
C ARG A 226 25.79 10.14 -5.93
N ASP A 227 24.61 10.68 -5.68
CA ASP A 227 23.57 10.05 -4.88
C ASP A 227 22.57 9.39 -5.85
N TYR A 228 22.25 8.11 -5.66
CA TYR A 228 21.31 7.37 -6.50
C TYR A 228 20.05 7.01 -5.71
N ILE A 229 18.88 7.13 -6.35
CA ILE A 229 17.56 6.80 -5.79
C ILE A 229 16.94 5.55 -6.42
N GLY A 230 17.75 4.78 -7.14
CA GLY A 230 17.32 3.62 -7.91
C GLY A 230 16.59 3.97 -9.21
N SER A 231 15.99 2.96 -9.81
CA SER A 231 15.20 3.07 -11.03
C SER A 231 14.12 2.00 -11.05
N VAL A 232 13.00 2.34 -11.68
CA VAL A 232 11.88 1.43 -11.90
C VAL A 232 11.66 1.37 -13.40
N LEU A 233 11.64 0.16 -13.94
CA LEU A 233 11.31 -0.10 -15.33
C LEU A 233 9.83 -0.45 -15.41
N GLU A 234 9.11 0.30 -16.23
CA GLU A 234 7.66 0.17 -16.37
C GLU A 234 7.27 0.08 -17.85
N ILE A 235 6.27 -0.74 -18.15
CA ILE A 235 5.62 -0.80 -19.46
C ILE A 235 4.32 0.00 -19.36
N LEU A 236 4.17 1.00 -20.23
CA LEU A 236 2.91 1.72 -20.43
C LEU A 236 2.22 1.17 -21.67
N GLU A 237 1.04 0.58 -21.49
CA GLU A 237 0.14 0.32 -22.61
C GLU A 237 -0.57 1.64 -22.94
N VAL A 238 -0.30 2.17 -24.14
CA VAL A 238 -0.62 3.57 -24.49
C VAL A 238 -2.11 3.82 -24.72
N HIS A 239 -2.92 2.81 -25.04
CA HIS A 239 -4.35 2.99 -25.33
C HIS A 239 -5.21 2.94 -24.07
N THR A 240 -4.87 2.07 -23.15
CA THR A 240 -5.54 1.84 -21.86
C THR A 240 -4.93 2.68 -20.75
N GLY A 241 -3.70 3.16 -20.93
CA GLY A 241 -2.95 3.86 -19.90
C GLY A 241 -2.50 2.95 -18.76
N LYS A 242 -2.54 1.62 -18.94
CA LYS A 242 -2.12 0.63 -17.95
C LYS A 242 -0.60 0.68 -17.79
N LEU A 243 -0.13 0.91 -16.57
CA LEU A 243 1.29 0.95 -16.22
C LEU A 243 1.65 -0.31 -15.43
N SER A 244 2.62 -1.08 -15.92
CA SER A 244 3.08 -2.32 -15.28
C SER A 244 4.55 -2.19 -14.91
N ARG A 245 4.87 -2.27 -13.61
CA ARG A 245 6.26 -2.37 -13.15
C ARG A 245 6.80 -3.75 -13.52
N ILE A 246 7.88 -3.80 -14.27
CA ILE A 246 8.50 -5.08 -14.69
C ILE A 246 9.80 -5.36 -13.96
N TYR A 247 10.51 -4.32 -13.52
CA TYR A 247 11.76 -4.47 -12.80
C TYR A 247 12.09 -3.23 -11.95
N GLU A 248 12.83 -3.42 -10.87
CA GLU A 248 13.32 -2.33 -10.03
C GLU A 248 14.77 -2.58 -9.63
N SER A 249 15.52 -1.50 -9.48
CA SER A 249 16.92 -1.53 -9.07
C SER A 249 17.19 -0.40 -8.08
N THR A 250 18.06 -0.64 -7.11
CA THR A 250 18.58 0.39 -6.20
C THR A 250 19.65 1.27 -6.87
N GLN A 251 20.12 0.85 -8.03
CA GLN A 251 21.06 1.56 -8.89
C GLN A 251 20.33 2.11 -10.14
N PRO A 252 20.85 3.16 -10.79
CA PRO A 252 20.22 3.71 -11.98
C PRO A 252 20.25 2.70 -13.14
N PHE A 253 19.18 2.68 -13.94
CA PHE A 253 19.25 2.11 -15.29
C PHE A 253 19.87 3.13 -16.23
N GLU A 254 20.82 2.68 -17.05
CA GLU A 254 21.61 3.51 -17.93
C GLU A 254 21.58 2.97 -19.36
N ALA A 255 21.71 3.85 -20.35
CA ALA A 255 21.84 3.51 -21.77
C ALA A 255 20.82 2.46 -22.28
N PRO A 256 19.49 2.67 -22.12
CA PRO A 256 18.49 1.74 -22.61
C PRO A 256 18.52 1.67 -24.14
N ASN A 257 18.59 0.46 -24.69
CA ASN A 257 18.59 0.18 -26.12
C ASN A 257 17.72 -1.04 -26.42
N TRP A 258 16.96 -1.00 -27.50
CA TRP A 258 16.23 -2.17 -27.97
C TRP A 258 17.13 -3.03 -28.85
N THR A 259 16.96 -4.36 -28.79
CA THR A 259 17.50 -5.26 -29.81
C THR A 259 16.91 -4.91 -31.18
N HIS A 260 17.64 -5.25 -32.26
CA HIS A 260 17.21 -4.92 -33.63
C HIS A 260 15.84 -5.51 -34.01
N ASP A 261 15.47 -6.65 -33.42
CA ASP A 261 14.17 -7.29 -33.59
C ASP A 261 13.08 -6.74 -32.65
N GLY A 262 13.42 -5.80 -31.76
CA GLY A 262 12.53 -5.26 -30.74
C GLY A 262 12.14 -6.26 -29.65
N GLY A 263 12.72 -7.45 -29.63
CA GLY A 263 12.34 -8.53 -28.72
C GLY A 263 12.82 -8.34 -27.28
N ALA A 264 13.84 -7.50 -27.05
CA ALA A 264 14.38 -7.24 -25.73
C ALA A 264 14.86 -5.79 -25.55
N LEU A 265 14.73 -5.30 -24.32
CA LEU A 265 15.36 -4.07 -23.86
C LEU A 265 16.67 -4.41 -23.15
N ILE A 266 17.77 -3.86 -23.62
CA ILE A 266 19.10 -3.93 -23.03
C ILE A 266 19.34 -2.63 -22.28
N TYR A 267 19.83 -2.72 -21.05
CA TYR A 267 20.20 -1.57 -20.23
C TYR A 267 21.38 -1.94 -19.34
N ASN A 268 22.12 -0.93 -18.92
CA ASN A 268 23.24 -1.08 -18.00
C ASN A 268 22.78 -0.75 -16.57
N ILE A 269 23.45 -1.33 -15.58
CA ILE A 269 23.32 -0.95 -14.17
C ILE A 269 24.71 -0.62 -13.63
N SER A 270 24.91 0.63 -13.19
CA SER A 270 26.19 1.09 -12.63
C SER A 270 27.38 0.84 -13.56
N GLY A 271 27.21 1.19 -14.84
CA GLY A 271 28.23 1.01 -15.87
C GLY A 271 28.55 -0.44 -16.26
N ARG A 272 27.70 -1.41 -15.90
CA ARG A 272 27.82 -2.83 -16.27
C ARG A 272 26.61 -3.34 -17.01
#